data_AF-A0A6P1TJQ9-F1
#
_entry.id   AF-A0A6P1TJQ9-F1
#
_cell.length_a   1.000
_cell.length_b   1.000
_cell.length_c   1.000
_cell.angle_alpha   90.00
_cell.angle_beta   90.00
_cell.angle_gamma   90.00
#
_symmetry.space_group_name_H-M   'P 1'
#
loop_
_entity.id
_entity.type
_entity.pdbx_description
1 polymer ?
#
loop_
_entity_poly.entity_id
_entity_poly.type
_entity_poly.pdbx_seq_one_letter_code
_entity_poly.pdbx_strand_id
1 'polypeptide(L)'
;MIKIEFLLDEINYGEIADTLIPVIIGRLSEREDSGKLIQILNSLDKLPGAIAKTALNTLPESVKEEAAVYFLEKYKDKMMEFINTFAEENQIQAEVSGIRITKEAKDFYNR
;
A
#
# COMPACT_ATOMS: atom_id res chain seq x y z
N MET A 1 -24.35 13.03 3.93
CA MET A 1 -23.15 12.22 3.67
C MET A 1 -22.28 12.97 2.68
N ILE A 2 -21.05 13.32 3.07
CA ILE A 2 -20.07 14.00 2.21
C ILE A 2 -19.07 12.93 1.74
N LYS A 3 -18.67 12.97 0.46
CA LYS A 3 -17.62 12.10 -0.08
C LYS A 3 -16.34 12.93 -0.26
N ILE A 4 -15.24 12.42 0.24
CA ILE A 4 -13.90 12.99 0.08
C ILE A 4 -13.07 11.96 -0.70
N GLU A 5 -12.31 12.43 -1.68
CA GLU A 5 -11.40 11.61 -2.47
C GLU A 5 -9.97 12.08 -2.22
N PHE A 6 -9.09 11.14 -1.89
CA PHE A 6 -7.67 11.38 -1.69
C PHE A 6 -6.89 10.70 -2.82
N LEU A 7 -5.94 11.43 -3.38
CA LEU A 7 -4.95 10.89 -4.30
C LEU A 7 -3.62 10.75 -3.56
N LEU A 8 -3.03 9.56 -3.64
CA LEU A 8 -1.73 9.26 -3.05
C LEU A 8 -0.75 9.06 -4.21
N ASP A 9 0.00 10.11 -4.51
CA ASP A 9 1.05 10.10 -5.52
C ASP A 9 2.45 9.98 -4.89
N GLU A 10 3.45 9.68 -5.71
CA GLU A 10 4.87 9.66 -5.32
C GLU A 10 5.20 8.80 -4.09
N ILE A 11 4.50 7.67 -3.92
CA ILE A 11 4.70 6.75 -2.79
C ILE A 11 6.16 6.27 -2.75
N ASN A 12 6.88 6.58 -1.68
CA ASN A 12 8.25 6.10 -1.46
C ASN A 12 8.25 4.67 -0.90
N TYR A 13 8.12 3.70 -1.80
CA TYR A 13 8.12 2.27 -1.47
C TYR A 13 9.35 1.80 -0.69
N GLY A 14 10.50 2.47 -0.85
CA GLY A 14 11.72 2.17 -0.12
C GLY A 14 11.66 2.55 1.37
N GLU A 15 10.93 3.61 1.73
CA GLU A 15 10.79 4.02 3.13
C GLU A 15 9.81 3.14 3.90
N ILE A 16 8.77 2.64 3.23
CA ILE A 16 7.76 1.75 3.81
C ILE A 16 8.03 0.26 3.55
N ALA A 17 9.26 -0.05 3.12
CA ALA A 17 9.69 -1.38 2.71
C ALA A 17 9.44 -2.47 3.76
N ASP A 18 9.83 -2.21 5.00
CA ASP A 18 9.70 -3.18 6.11
C ASP A 18 8.23 -3.58 6.35
N THR A 19 7.31 -2.68 5.98
CA THR A 19 5.86 -2.91 6.09
C THR A 19 5.27 -3.54 4.81
N LEU A 20 5.78 -3.17 3.64
CA LEU A 20 5.26 -3.67 2.35
C LEU A 20 5.82 -5.03 1.93
N ILE A 21 7.07 -5.38 2.30
CA ILE A 21 7.70 -6.65 1.92
C ILE A 21 6.84 -7.85 2.33
N PRO A 22 6.35 -7.96 3.58
CA PRO A 22 5.53 -9.11 3.98
C PRO A 22 4.24 -9.22 3.18
N VAL A 23 3.63 -8.09 2.79
CA VAL A 23 2.42 -8.04 1.96
C VAL A 23 2.70 -8.55 0.54
N ILE A 24 3.82 -8.12 -0.03
CA ILE A 24 4.26 -8.53 -1.38
C ILE A 24 4.56 -10.03 -1.42
N ILE A 25 5.26 -10.56 -0.42
CA ILE A 25 5.57 -11.99 -0.31
C ILE A 25 4.29 -12.83 -0.19
N GLY A 26 3.33 -12.40 0.64
CA GLY A 26 2.04 -13.08 0.78
C GLY A 26 1.29 -13.20 -0.56
N ARG A 27 1.21 -12.11 -1.34
CA ARG A 27 0.55 -12.08 -2.65
C ARG A 27 1.20 -12.98 -3.70
N LEU A 28 2.53 -13.02 -3.73
CA LEU A 28 3.25 -13.74 -4.79
C LEU A 28 3.31 -15.24 -4.54
N SER A 29 3.22 -15.66 -3.28
CA SER A 29 3.08 -17.07 -2.89
C SER A 29 1.76 -17.69 -3.36
N GLU A 30 0.75 -16.86 -3.64
CA GLU A 30 -0.59 -17.29 -4.09
C GLU A 30 -0.71 -17.37 -5.63
N ARG A 31 0.32 -16.97 -6.40
CA ARG A 31 0.29 -17.00 -7.88
C ARG A 31 1.13 -18.17 -8.41
N GLU A 32 0.57 -18.97 -9.34
CA GLU A 32 1.26 -20.14 -9.93
C GLU A 32 2.40 -19.77 -10.91
N ASP A 33 2.40 -18.56 -11.47
CA ASP A 33 3.35 -18.12 -12.52
C ASP A 33 4.59 -17.37 -11.98
N SER A 34 4.98 -17.75 -10.76
CA SER A 34 5.76 -16.93 -9.83
C SER A 34 7.24 -17.30 -9.74
N GLY A 35 7.71 -18.27 -10.55
CA GLY A 35 9.03 -18.89 -10.39
C GLY A 35 10.23 -17.92 -10.37
N LYS A 36 10.24 -16.86 -11.18
CA LYS A 36 11.34 -15.88 -11.20
C LYS A 36 11.21 -14.81 -10.10
N LEU A 37 9.99 -14.36 -9.81
CA LEU A 37 9.73 -13.35 -8.78
C LEU A 37 9.89 -13.93 -7.38
N ILE A 38 9.42 -15.15 -7.14
CA ILE A 38 9.63 -15.88 -5.87
C ILE A 38 11.12 -16.19 -5.65
N GLN A 39 11.89 -16.50 -6.69
CA GLN A 39 13.34 -16.66 -6.54
C GLN A 39 14.04 -15.36 -6.14
N ILE A 40 13.64 -14.23 -6.72
CA ILE A 40 14.15 -12.91 -6.32
C ILE A 40 13.75 -12.60 -4.88
N LEU A 41 12.51 -12.85 -4.47
CA LEU A 41 11.99 -12.53 -3.13
C LEU A 41 12.45 -13.46 -2.02
N ASN A 42 12.58 -14.77 -2.27
CA ASN A 42 13.21 -15.71 -1.34
C ASN A 42 14.69 -15.37 -1.13
N SER A 43 15.30 -14.68 -2.09
CA SER A 43 16.61 -14.07 -1.90
C SER A 43 16.51 -12.83 -1.02
N LEU A 44 15.45 -12.00 -1.12
CA LEU A 44 15.26 -10.79 -0.30
C LEU A 44 14.97 -11.05 1.18
N ASP A 45 14.22 -12.11 1.52
CA ASP A 45 13.88 -12.47 2.91
C ASP A 45 15.12 -12.79 3.77
N LYS A 46 16.25 -13.06 3.12
CA LYS A 46 17.55 -13.32 3.75
C LYS A 46 18.51 -12.12 3.72
N LEU A 47 18.09 -10.98 3.18
CA LEU A 47 18.97 -9.83 2.99
C LEU A 47 18.74 -8.76 4.08
N PRO A 48 19.81 -8.08 4.54
CA PRO A 48 19.68 -6.92 5.42
C PRO A 48 18.73 -5.87 4.84
N GLY A 49 17.97 -5.17 5.69
CA GLY A 49 16.89 -4.25 5.28
C GLY A 49 17.25 -3.23 4.19
N ALA A 50 18.52 -2.80 4.08
CA ALA A 50 19.00 -1.91 3.01
C ALA A 50 18.90 -2.51 1.60
N ILE A 51 19.09 -3.83 1.48
CA ILE A 51 19.01 -4.54 0.18
C ILE A 51 17.55 -4.88 -0.15
N ALA A 52 16.74 -5.17 0.87
CA ALA A 52 15.31 -5.38 0.71
C ALA A 52 14.61 -4.09 0.19
N LYS A 53 15.02 -2.92 0.69
CA LYS A 53 14.62 -1.59 0.18
C LYS A 53 14.98 -1.39 -1.29
N THR A 54 16.22 -1.73 -1.66
CA THR A 54 16.70 -1.56 -3.03
C THR A 54 15.93 -2.46 -3.99
N ALA A 55 15.68 -3.70 -3.60
CA ALA A 55 14.98 -4.65 -4.45
C ALA A 55 13.48 -4.31 -4.61
N LEU A 56 12.83 -3.76 -3.59
CA LEU A 56 11.48 -3.21 -3.74
C LEU A 56 11.44 -2.11 -4.79
N ASN A 57 12.40 -1.19 -4.80
CA ASN A 57 12.47 -0.12 -5.80
C ASN A 57 12.64 -0.67 -7.23
N THR A 58 13.22 -1.87 -7.39
CA THR A 58 13.39 -2.54 -8.69
C THR A 58 12.19 -3.36 -9.15
N LEU A 59 11.17 -3.56 -8.30
CA LEU A 59 9.96 -4.29 -8.70
C LEU A 59 9.19 -3.51 -9.78
N PRO A 60 8.49 -4.21 -10.69
CA PRO A 60 7.59 -3.57 -11.64
C PRO A 60 6.57 -2.68 -10.93
N GLU A 61 6.29 -1.51 -11.50
CA GLU A 61 5.37 -0.51 -10.93
C GLU A 61 4.00 -1.12 -10.61
N SER A 62 3.48 -1.97 -11.50
CA SER A 62 2.20 -2.65 -11.31
C SER A 62 2.14 -3.53 -10.06
N VAL A 63 3.25 -4.16 -9.67
CA VAL A 63 3.33 -4.99 -8.45
C VAL A 63 3.39 -4.11 -7.21
N LYS A 64 4.14 -3.01 -7.26
CA LYS A 64 4.23 -2.05 -6.16
C LYS A 64 2.87 -1.38 -5.89
N GLU A 65 2.17 -0.96 -6.94
CA GLU A 65 0.83 -0.40 -6.86
C GLU A 65 -0.18 -1.40 -6.29
N GLU A 66 -0.17 -2.66 -6.76
CA GLU A 66 -1.07 -3.70 -6.25
C GLU A 66 -0.82 -3.99 -4.77
N ALA A 67 0.44 -3.99 -4.35
CA ALA A 67 0.82 -4.15 -2.95
C ALA A 67 0.38 -2.96 -2.08
N ALA A 68 0.53 -1.72 -2.58
CA ALA A 68 0.05 -0.53 -1.89
C ALA A 68 -1.47 -0.55 -1.72
N VAL A 69 -2.23 -0.86 -2.77
CA VAL A 69 -3.70 -0.98 -2.69
C VAL A 69 -4.10 -2.01 -1.65
N TYR A 70 -3.48 -3.20 -1.67
CA TYR A 70 -3.76 -4.22 -0.68
C TYR A 70 -3.40 -3.78 0.75
N PHE A 71 -2.25 -3.13 0.92
CA PHE A 71 -1.83 -2.59 2.21
C PHE A 71 -2.87 -1.59 2.72
N LEU A 72 -3.29 -0.63 1.91
CA LEU A 72 -4.32 0.33 2.28
C LEU A 72 -5.64 -0.36 2.64
N GLU A 73 -6.06 -1.38 1.88
CA GLU A 73 -7.29 -2.14 2.18
C GLU A 73 -7.18 -2.89 3.51
N LYS A 74 -6.02 -3.48 3.81
CA LYS A 74 -5.77 -4.19 5.07
C LYS A 74 -5.79 -3.26 6.29
N TYR A 75 -5.37 -2.01 6.12
CA TYR A 75 -5.25 -1.04 7.22
C TYR A 75 -6.36 0.02 7.23
N LYS A 76 -7.39 -0.10 6.37
CA LYS A 76 -8.46 0.91 6.26
C LYS A 76 -9.22 1.14 7.56
N ASP A 77 -9.46 0.09 8.33
CA ASP A 77 -10.19 0.23 9.60
C ASP A 77 -9.39 1.06 10.61
N LYS A 78 -8.05 0.88 10.64
CA LYS A 78 -7.17 1.72 11.46
C LYS A 78 -7.11 3.15 10.96
N MET A 79 -7.17 3.37 9.65
CA MET A 79 -7.24 4.73 9.09
C MET A 79 -8.55 5.41 9.49
N MET A 80 -9.68 4.70 9.44
CA MET A 80 -10.97 5.23 9.89
C MET A 80 -10.95 5.54 11.38
N GLU A 81 -10.44 4.63 12.21
CA GLU A 81 -10.26 4.85 13.65
C GLU A 81 -9.45 6.11 13.92
N PHE A 82 -8.29 6.27 13.28
CA PHE A 82 -7.45 7.45 13.43
C PHE A 82 -8.19 8.76 13.08
N ILE A 83 -8.90 8.79 11.95
CA ILE A 83 -9.64 10.00 11.53
C ILE A 83 -10.79 10.30 12.50
N ASN A 84 -11.51 9.28 12.96
CA ASN A 84 -12.62 9.44 13.90
C ASN A 84 -12.12 9.91 15.27
N THR A 85 -11.03 9.34 15.79
CA THR A 85 -10.38 9.84 17.02
C THR A 85 -9.97 11.30 16.86
N PHE A 86 -9.35 11.67 15.74
CA PHE A 86 -9.02 13.07 15.48
C PHE A 86 -10.26 13.98 15.47
N ALA A 87 -11.37 13.55 14.87
CA ALA A 87 -12.62 14.31 14.87
C ALA A 87 -13.18 14.50 16.29
N GLU A 88 -13.20 13.43 17.09
CA GLU A 88 -13.63 13.45 18.49
C GLU A 88 -12.79 14.40 19.35
N GLU A 89 -11.46 14.29 19.27
CA GLU A 89 -10.51 15.14 20.01
C GLU A 89 -10.67 16.63 19.68
N ASN A 90 -11.11 16.94 18.46
CA ASN A 90 -11.35 18.30 17.99
C ASN A 90 -12.82 18.72 18.07
N GLN A 91 -13.67 17.96 18.76
CA GLN A 91 -15.11 18.25 18.95
C GLN A 91 -15.89 18.39 17.63
N ILE A 92 -15.43 17.73 16.57
CA ILE A 92 -16.07 17.70 15.26
C ILE A 92 -17.14 16.61 15.27
N GLN A 93 -18.40 16.98 15.08
CA GLN A 93 -19.52 16.03 14.99
C GLN A 93 -19.62 15.40 13.60
N ALA A 94 -18.63 14.57 13.26
CA ALA A 94 -18.59 13.80 12.02
C ALA A 94 -17.92 12.44 12.23
N GLU A 95 -18.32 11.45 11.44
CA GLU A 95 -17.75 10.10 11.44
C GLU A 95 -17.45 9.67 10.00
N VAL A 96 -16.27 9.10 9.79
CA VAL A 96 -15.93 8.39 8.57
C VAL A 96 -16.57 7.01 8.63
N SER A 97 -17.63 6.82 7.86
CA SER A 97 -18.38 5.56 7.78
C SER A 97 -17.83 4.55 6.76
N GLY A 98 -16.81 4.94 5.99
CA GLY A 98 -16.17 4.06 5.01
C GLY A 98 -15.05 4.73 4.23
N ILE A 99 -14.00 3.96 3.96
CA ILE A 99 -12.93 4.31 3.02
C ILE A 99 -13.04 3.38 1.81
N ARG A 100 -12.98 3.97 0.61
CA ARG A 100 -12.91 3.23 -0.65
C ARG A 100 -11.54 3.45 -1.27
N ILE A 101 -10.84 2.37 -1.60
CA ILE A 101 -9.55 2.44 -2.28
C ILE A 101 -9.77 1.95 -3.72
N THR A 102 -9.41 2.81 -4.68
CA THR A 102 -9.49 2.49 -6.11
C THR A 102 -8.14 2.75 -6.75
N LYS A 103 -7.77 1.89 -7.70
CA LYS A 103 -6.63 2.14 -8.57
C LYS A 103 -7.08 3.04 -9.71
N GLU A 104 -6.66 4.30 -9.69
CA GLU A 104 -6.84 5.24 -10.80
C GLU A 104 -5.65 5.12 -11.76
N ALA A 105 -5.90 5.22 -13.06
CA ALA A 105 -4.81 5.37 -14.03
C ALA A 105 -4.25 6.80 -13.93
N LYS A 106 -2.92 6.97 -13.93
CA LYS A 106 -2.25 8.29 -13.82
C LYS A 106 -2.73 9.32 -14.87
N ASP A 107 -3.38 8.88 -15.94
CA ASP A 107 -3.85 9.74 -17.04
C ASP A 107 -5.13 10.53 -16.71
N PHE A 108 -5.76 10.33 -15.54
CA PHE A 108 -7.07 10.93 -15.25
C PHE A 108 -7.04 12.42 -14.85
N TYR A 109 -5.90 12.94 -14.36
CA TYR A 109 -5.81 14.30 -13.81
C TYR A 109 -4.94 15.28 -14.63
N ASN A 110 -4.36 14.84 -15.76
CA ASN A 110 -3.61 15.69 -16.68
C ASN A 110 -4.49 16.33 -17.78
N ARG A 111 -5.71 16.76 -17.43
CA ARG A 111 -6.60 17.53 -18.32
C ARG A 111 -7.02 18.84 -17.68
#